data_AF-A0A0F6W1V7-F1
#
_entry.id   AF-A0A0F6W1V7-F1
#
_cell.length_a   1.000
_cell.length_b   1.000
_cell.length_c   1.000
_cell.angle_alpha   90.00
_cell.angle_beta   90.00
_cell.angle_gamma   90.00
#
_symmetry.space_group_name_H-M   'P 1'
#
loop_
_entity.id
_entity.type
_entity.pdbx_description
1 polymer ?
#
loop_
_entity_poly.entity_id
_entity_poly.type
_entity_poly.pdbx_seq_one_letter_code
_entity_poly.pdbx_strand_id
1 'polypeptide(L)'
;MIASAALLVACGGATNAGSTTPVDAPRRECTAALRFAEPEVAQTSDEEMPRTAIALALICEDEPIRTVAIGTEVGACFNDEASDGALLRARCWWAGQGAIVVVRRNGEVLEVLRADVDEHTGAGALERVTQLEIPANHVLHTL
;
A
#
# COMPACT_ATOMS: atom_id res chain seq x y z
N MET A 1 20.84 2.45 82.24
CA MET A 1 19.59 2.34 81.47
C MET A 1 19.94 2.55 79.99
N ILE A 2 19.37 1.71 79.11
CA ILE A 2 19.40 1.74 77.64
C ILE A 2 20.79 1.35 77.05
N ALA A 3 21.07 0.14 76.54
CA ALA A 3 20.46 -0.73 75.52
C ALA A 3 20.81 -0.37 74.05
N SER A 4 21.58 -1.28 73.44
CA SER A 4 21.45 -1.85 72.08
C SER A 4 21.59 -0.99 70.81
N ALA A 5 22.52 -1.40 69.93
CA ALA A 5 22.30 -1.89 68.53
C ALA A 5 23.60 -1.73 67.71
N ALA A 6 24.33 -2.78 67.30
CA ALA A 6 24.06 -3.67 66.16
C ALA A 6 24.02 -2.88 64.82
N LEU A 7 25.09 -2.94 64.01
CA LEU A 7 25.36 -3.92 62.92
C LEU A 7 24.90 -3.39 61.54
N LEU A 8 25.84 -3.22 60.61
CA LEU A 8 25.92 -3.88 59.29
C LEU A 8 26.61 -3.03 58.21
N VAL A 9 27.65 -3.66 57.68
CA VAL A 9 28.29 -3.42 56.38
C VAL A 9 27.26 -3.54 55.26
N ALA A 10 27.28 -2.63 54.30
CA ALA A 10 26.82 -2.92 52.94
C ALA A 10 27.57 -2.02 51.93
N CYS A 11 28.53 -2.62 51.23
CA CYS A 11 29.09 -2.08 50.00
C CYS A 11 27.96 -1.89 48.99
N GLY A 12 27.63 -0.64 48.69
CA GLY A 12 26.73 -0.30 47.59
C GLY A 12 27.44 -0.58 46.26
N GLY A 13 27.26 -1.79 45.75
CA GLY A 13 27.59 -2.11 44.36
C GLY A 13 26.73 -1.25 43.44
N ALA A 14 27.38 -0.39 42.66
CA ALA A 14 26.75 0.32 41.56
C ALA A 14 26.37 -0.72 40.50
N THR A 15 25.13 -1.21 40.57
CA THR A 15 24.49 -1.92 39.48
C THR A 15 24.32 -0.94 38.34
N ASN A 16 25.16 -1.07 37.31
CA ASN A 16 24.87 -0.50 36.00
C ASN A 16 23.52 -1.06 35.57
N ALA A 17 22.48 -0.22 35.61
CA ALA A 17 21.23 -0.48 34.91
C ALA A 17 21.59 -0.59 33.43
N GLY A 18 21.71 -1.83 32.95
CA GLY A 18 21.87 -2.11 31.54
C GLY A 18 20.71 -1.47 30.81
N SER A 19 21.01 -0.43 30.03
CA SER A 19 20.09 0.10 29.04
C SER A 19 19.85 -1.02 28.03
N THR A 20 18.76 -1.77 28.19
CA THR A 20 18.29 -2.68 27.15
C THR A 20 17.91 -1.82 25.95
N THR A 21 18.82 -1.74 24.97
CA THR A 21 18.50 -1.21 23.64
C THR A 21 17.25 -1.93 23.13
N PRO A 22 16.19 -1.22 22.72
CA PRO A 22 15.05 -1.87 22.10
C PRO A 22 15.55 -2.69 20.92
N VAL A 23 15.33 -4.00 20.94
CA VAL A 23 15.58 -4.84 19.78
C VAL A 23 14.51 -4.44 18.77
N ASP A 24 14.92 -3.69 17.74
CA ASP A 24 14.05 -3.37 16.61
C ASP A 24 13.60 -4.70 16.01
N ALA A 25 12.31 -5.01 16.13
CA ALA A 25 11.78 -6.25 15.57
C ALA A 25 12.08 -6.25 14.06
N PRO A 26 12.42 -7.41 13.47
CA PRO A 26 12.67 -7.46 12.03
C PRO A 26 11.46 -6.91 11.30
N ARG A 27 11.69 -5.89 10.47
CA ARG A 27 10.64 -5.31 9.64
C ARG A 27 10.21 -6.35 8.63
N ARG A 28 8.91 -6.53 8.48
CA ARG A 28 8.34 -7.48 7.54
C ARG A 28 8.21 -6.84 6.16
N GLU A 29 8.36 -7.64 5.11
CA GLU A 29 8.26 -7.13 3.74
C GLU A 29 6.82 -7.24 3.22
N CYS A 30 6.36 -6.16 2.60
CA CYS A 30 5.13 -6.11 1.82
C CYS A 30 5.44 -5.64 0.41
N THR A 31 4.62 -6.07 -0.54
CA THR A 31 4.69 -5.68 -1.94
C THR A 31 3.31 -5.26 -2.42
N ALA A 32 3.22 -4.07 -3.02
CA ALA A 32 2.03 -3.60 -3.70
C ALA A 32 2.11 -3.90 -5.20
N ALA A 33 1.00 -4.34 -5.79
CA ALA A 33 0.88 -4.61 -7.23
C ALA A 33 -0.51 -4.24 -7.75
N LEU A 34 -0.58 -3.75 -8.99
CA LEU A 34 -1.84 -3.64 -9.72
C LEU A 34 -2.15 -4.96 -10.42
N ARG A 35 -3.37 -5.45 -10.23
CA ARG A 35 -3.88 -6.66 -10.89
C ARG A 35 -4.90 -6.27 -11.95
N PHE A 36 -4.74 -6.84 -13.14
CA PHE A 36 -5.66 -6.71 -14.27
C PHE A 36 -6.33 -8.05 -14.54
N ALA A 37 -7.64 -8.06 -14.73
CA ALA A 37 -8.42 -9.25 -15.03
C ALA A 37 -9.60 -8.93 -15.95
N GLU A 38 -10.18 -9.96 -16.56
CA GLU A 38 -11.50 -9.83 -17.17
C GLU A 38 -12.56 -9.53 -16.09
N PRO A 39 -13.57 -8.71 -16.38
CA PRO A 39 -14.62 -8.42 -15.42
C PRO A 39 -15.47 -9.66 -15.12
N GLU A 40 -15.77 -9.90 -13.84
CA GLU A 40 -16.55 -11.07 -13.38
C GLU A 40 -17.98 -11.09 -13.95
N VAL A 41 -18.54 -9.91 -14.22
CA VAL A 41 -19.85 -9.75 -14.86
C VAL A 41 -19.63 -9.24 -16.27
N ALA A 42 -20.05 -10.04 -17.26
CA ALA A 42 -20.11 -9.60 -18.64
C ALA A 42 -21.00 -8.35 -18.72
N GLN A 43 -20.40 -7.20 -19.01
CA GLN A 43 -21.16 -5.98 -19.18
C GLN A 43 -21.83 -6.04 -20.55
N THR A 44 -23.16 -6.09 -20.54
CA THR A 44 -24.03 -6.36 -21.70
C THR A 44 -24.16 -5.18 -22.67
N SER A 45 -23.17 -4.28 -22.76
CA SER A 45 -23.22 -3.22 -23.77
C SER A 45 -22.92 -3.83 -25.13
N ASP A 46 -23.80 -3.61 -26.11
CA ASP A 46 -23.77 -4.12 -27.49
C ASP A 46 -22.54 -3.69 -28.33
N GLU A 47 -21.50 -3.13 -27.70
CA GLU A 47 -20.25 -2.70 -28.32
C GLU A 47 -19.11 -3.63 -27.91
N GLU A 48 -18.30 -4.05 -28.88
CA GLU A 48 -17.06 -4.84 -28.76
C GLU A 48 -15.94 -4.09 -28.00
N MET A 49 -16.28 -3.31 -26.99
CA MET A 49 -15.34 -2.54 -26.22
C MET A 49 -14.75 -3.41 -25.11
N PRO A 50 -13.43 -3.71 -25.15
CA PRO A 50 -12.79 -4.47 -24.10
C PRO A 50 -12.88 -3.71 -22.78
N ARG A 51 -12.99 -4.47 -21.69
CA ARG A 51 -13.05 -3.93 -20.34
C ARG A 51 -12.11 -4.73 -19.46
N THR A 52 -11.48 -4.04 -18.53
CA THR A 52 -10.51 -4.65 -17.61
C THR A 52 -10.90 -4.30 -16.18
N ALA A 53 -11.11 -5.31 -15.34
CA ALA A 53 -11.22 -5.15 -13.91
C ALA A 53 -9.83 -4.90 -13.31
N ILE A 54 -9.74 -3.90 -12.44
CA ILE A 54 -8.50 -3.47 -11.79
C ILE A 54 -8.65 -3.60 -10.28
N ALA A 55 -7.63 -4.15 -9.63
CA ALA A 55 -7.52 -4.20 -8.19
C ALA A 55 -6.10 -3.86 -7.73
N LEU A 56 -5.99 -3.27 -6.54
CA LEU A 56 -4.72 -3.14 -5.83
C LEU A 56 -4.56 -4.34 -4.89
N ALA A 57 -3.48 -5.08 -5.05
CA ALA A 57 -3.08 -6.16 -4.16
C ALA A 57 -1.92 -5.71 -3.27
N LEU A 58 -1.99 -6.09 -1.99
CA LEU A 58 -0.92 -5.95 -1.02
C LEU A 58 -0.56 -7.34 -0.49
N ILE A 59 0.67 -7.74 -0.74
CA ILE A 59 1.21 -9.07 -0.48
C ILE A 59 2.28 -8.90 0.58
N CYS A 60 2.01 -9.34 1.80
CA CYS A 60 2.97 -9.28 2.92
C CYS A 60 3.39 -10.70 3.29
N GLU A 61 4.63 -10.85 3.76
CA GLU A 61 5.11 -12.14 4.26
C GLU A 61 4.22 -12.64 5.42
N ASP A 62 3.88 -13.93 5.39
CA ASP A 62 3.07 -14.62 6.40
C ASP A 62 1.64 -14.08 6.61
N GLU A 63 1.12 -13.24 5.71
CA GLU A 63 -0.26 -12.72 5.76
C GLU A 63 -1.07 -13.12 4.51
N PRO A 64 -2.40 -13.29 4.63
CA PRO A 64 -3.26 -13.41 3.45
C PRO A 64 -3.14 -12.18 2.53
N ILE A 65 -3.15 -12.41 1.22
CA ILE A 65 -3.15 -11.31 0.24
C ILE A 65 -4.38 -10.44 0.46
N ARG A 66 -4.15 -9.14 0.70
CA ARG A 66 -5.22 -8.16 0.81
C ARG A 66 -5.42 -7.50 -0.55
N THR A 67 -6.66 -7.51 -1.03
CA THR A 67 -7.00 -6.93 -2.33
C THR A 67 -8.15 -5.95 -2.15
N VAL A 68 -8.05 -4.79 -2.79
CA VAL A 68 -9.16 -3.83 -2.90
C VAL A 68 -9.48 -3.60 -4.38
N ALA A 69 -10.75 -3.76 -4.73
CA ALA A 69 -11.23 -3.45 -6.07
C ALA A 69 -11.13 -1.94 -6.31
N ILE A 70 -10.60 -1.56 -7.46
CA ILE A 70 -10.53 -0.16 -7.91
C ILE A 70 -11.74 0.14 -8.78
N GLY A 71 -12.04 -0.77 -9.72
CA GLY A 71 -13.15 -0.65 -10.64
C GLY A 71 -12.93 -1.47 -11.91
N THR A 72 -13.80 -1.27 -12.89
CA THR A 72 -13.66 -1.82 -14.24
C THR A 72 -13.52 -0.65 -15.20
N GLU A 73 -12.41 -0.61 -15.92
CA GLU A 73 -12.12 0.46 -16.88
C GLU A 73 -12.35 0.00 -18.31
N VAL A 74 -12.60 0.98 -19.18
CA VAL A 74 -12.65 0.79 -20.62
C VAL A 74 -11.24 0.58 -21.16
N GLY A 75 -11.12 -0.44 -22.00
CA GLY A 75 -9.88 -0.78 -22.70
C GLY A 75 -9.03 -1.84 -22.03
N ALA A 76 -7.90 -2.12 -22.69
CA ALA A 76 -6.86 -2.98 -22.16
C ALA A 76 -5.99 -2.15 -21.21
N CYS A 77 -5.82 -2.63 -19.98
CA CYS A 77 -4.95 -1.96 -19.00
C CYS A 77 -3.56 -2.60 -18.95
N PHE A 78 -2.56 -1.76 -18.72
CA PHE A 78 -1.18 -2.17 -18.53
C PHE A 78 -0.48 -1.29 -17.50
N ASN A 79 0.56 -1.82 -16.88
CA ASN A 79 1.45 -1.04 -16.03
C ASN A 79 2.19 -0.02 -16.89
N ASP A 80 2.19 1.23 -16.45
CA ASP A 80 2.83 2.35 -17.11
C ASP A 80 3.87 2.94 -16.16
N GLU A 81 4.82 3.72 -16.68
CA GLU A 81 5.90 4.27 -15.88
C GLU A 81 5.33 5.18 -14.77
N ALA A 82 5.76 4.92 -13.52
CA ALA A 82 5.38 5.72 -12.37
C ALA A 82 5.94 7.14 -12.52
N SER A 83 5.10 8.14 -12.26
CA SER A 83 5.44 9.58 -12.31
C SER A 83 5.10 10.28 -11.00
N ASP A 84 5.79 11.38 -10.69
CA ASP A 84 5.43 12.34 -9.64
C ASP A 84 4.91 11.74 -8.32
N GLY A 85 5.80 11.05 -7.59
CA GLY A 85 5.51 10.50 -6.27
C GLY A 85 4.54 9.31 -6.27
N ALA A 86 4.16 8.81 -7.46
CA ALA A 86 3.46 7.53 -7.60
C ALA A 86 4.41 6.37 -7.30
N LEU A 87 3.86 5.35 -6.64
CA LEU A 87 4.47 4.05 -6.47
C LEU A 87 4.16 3.13 -7.66
N LEU A 88 2.90 3.12 -8.09
CA LEU A 88 2.42 2.34 -9.22
C LEU A 88 1.59 3.25 -10.12
N ARG A 89 1.62 2.96 -11.42
CA ARG A 89 0.79 3.63 -12.39
C ARG A 89 0.32 2.62 -13.43
N ALA A 90 -0.93 2.74 -13.83
CA ALA A 90 -1.50 1.97 -14.93
C ALA A 90 -2.23 2.90 -15.88
N ARG A 91 -2.28 2.49 -17.15
CA ARG A 91 -3.06 3.13 -18.20
C ARG A 91 -3.96 2.09 -18.83
N CYS A 92 -5.21 2.46 -19.02
CA CYS A 92 -6.21 1.72 -19.79
C CYS A 92 -6.55 2.52 -21.03
N TRP A 93 -6.68 1.87 -22.18
CA TRP A 93 -6.95 2.56 -23.44
C TRP A 93 -7.78 1.74 -24.40
N TRP A 94 -8.76 2.39 -25.04
CA TRP A 94 -9.48 1.89 -26.19
C TRP A 94 -10.09 3.04 -27.00
N ALA A 95 -9.85 3.04 -28.31
CA ALA A 95 -10.54 3.90 -29.28
C ALA A 95 -10.68 5.37 -28.85
N GLY A 96 -9.59 5.98 -28.37
CA GLY A 96 -9.57 7.40 -28.02
C GLY A 96 -9.96 7.72 -26.57
N GLN A 97 -10.34 6.72 -25.77
CA GLN A 97 -10.75 6.92 -24.38
C GLN A 97 -10.15 5.86 -23.45
N GLY A 98 -10.14 6.14 -22.15
CA GLY A 98 -9.67 5.20 -21.15
C GLY A 98 -9.49 5.85 -19.78
N ALA A 99 -8.53 5.35 -19.03
CA ALA A 99 -8.26 5.82 -17.68
C ALA A 99 -6.78 5.73 -17.32
N ILE A 100 -6.37 6.57 -16.37
CA ILE A 100 -5.12 6.43 -15.64
C ILE A 100 -5.45 6.12 -14.19
N VAL A 101 -4.76 5.12 -13.66
CA VAL A 101 -4.79 4.77 -12.23
C VAL A 101 -3.41 5.01 -11.66
N VAL A 102 -3.34 5.65 -10.51
CA VAL A 102 -2.10 5.97 -9.80
C VAL A 102 -2.23 5.50 -8.36
N VAL A 103 -1.21 4.83 -7.83
CA VAL A 103 -1.12 4.48 -6.42
C VAL A 103 -0.04 5.32 -5.78
N ARG A 104 -0.37 6.03 -4.70
CA ARG A 104 0.58 6.82 -3.90
C ARG A 104 0.64 6.28 -2.48
N ARG A 105 1.78 6.49 -1.83
CA ARG A 105 1.90 6.21 -0.39
C ARG A 105 1.78 7.51 0.40
N ASN A 106 0.92 7.48 1.41
CA ASN A 106 0.76 8.53 2.40
C ASN A 106 0.89 7.88 3.79
N GLY A 107 2.12 7.91 4.34
CA GLY A 107 2.44 7.20 5.59
C GLY A 107 2.22 5.69 5.47
N GLU A 108 1.27 5.16 6.23
CA GLU A 108 0.88 3.74 6.25
C GLU A 108 -0.32 3.46 5.34
N VAL A 109 -0.70 4.37 4.45
CA VAL A 109 -1.83 4.20 3.54
C VAL A 109 -1.35 4.23 2.09
N LEU A 110 -1.86 3.30 1.29
CA LEU A 110 -1.82 3.33 -0.16
C LEU A 110 -3.11 3.99 -0.68
N GLU A 111 -3.00 5.20 -1.20
CA GLU A 111 -4.10 5.90 -1.84
C GLU A 111 -4.15 5.57 -3.33
N VAL A 112 -5.31 5.15 -3.82
CA VAL A 112 -5.55 4.92 -5.25
C VAL A 112 -6.31 6.10 -5.82
N LEU A 113 -5.71 6.72 -6.83
CA LEU A 113 -6.24 7.84 -7.58
C LEU A 113 -6.56 7.38 -9.01
N ARG A 114 -7.61 7.95 -9.60
CA ARG A 114 -8.07 7.65 -10.96
C ARG A 114 -8.42 8.93 -11.71
N ALA A 115 -8.12 8.99 -13.00
CA ALA A 115 -8.54 10.04 -13.91
C ALA A 115 -9.03 9.43 -15.22
N ASP A 116 -10.08 10.00 -15.81
CA ASP A 116 -10.44 9.70 -17.20
C ASP A 116 -9.34 10.19 -18.15
N VAL A 117 -9.17 9.49 -19.26
CA VAL A 117 -8.34 9.94 -20.38
C VAL A 117 -9.17 9.95 -21.64
N ASP A 118 -9.10 11.06 -22.35
CA ASP A 118 -9.72 11.25 -23.65
C ASP A 118 -8.67 11.78 -24.64
N GLU A 119 -8.73 11.35 -25.90
CA GLU A 119 -7.70 11.67 -26.90
C GLU A 119 -7.66 13.15 -27.27
N HIS A 120 -8.78 13.85 -27.14
CA HIS A 120 -8.89 15.25 -27.51
C HIS A 120 -8.51 16.18 -26.35
N THR A 121 -8.84 15.77 -25.12
CA THR A 121 -8.69 16.60 -23.92
C THR A 121 -7.55 16.17 -23.00
N GLY A 122 -7.00 14.97 -23.20
CA GLY A 122 -5.95 14.40 -22.38
C GLY A 122 -6.48 13.78 -21.09
N ALA A 123 -5.61 13.70 -20.07
CA ALA A 123 -5.99 13.18 -18.77
C ALA A 123 -6.73 14.25 -17.94
N GLY A 124 -7.85 13.86 -17.35
CA GLY A 124 -8.59 14.66 -16.39
C GLY A 124 -7.88 14.79 -15.04
N ALA A 125 -8.59 15.36 -14.06
CA ALA A 125 -8.08 15.46 -12.69
C ALA A 125 -8.05 14.07 -12.01
N LEU A 126 -7.00 13.81 -11.24
CA LEU A 126 -6.89 12.62 -10.40
C LEU A 126 -7.79 12.74 -9.17
N GLU A 127 -8.68 11.77 -9.01
CA GLU A 127 -9.62 11.67 -7.89
C GLU A 127 -9.36 10.39 -7.09
N ARG A 128 -9.46 10.47 -5.76
CA ARG A 128 -9.27 9.30 -4.89
C ARG A 128 -10.49 8.39 -4.98
N VAL A 129 -10.24 7.15 -5.40
CA VAL A 129 -11.30 6.13 -5.56
C VAL A 129 -11.31 5.12 -4.43
N THR A 130 -10.15 4.77 -3.88
CA THR A 130 -10.05 3.84 -2.74
C THR A 130 -8.71 3.99 -2.02
N GLN A 131 -8.54 3.26 -0.92
CA GLN A 131 -7.30 3.19 -0.18
C GLN A 131 -7.09 1.82 0.48
N LEU A 132 -5.85 1.49 0.80
CA LEU A 132 -5.47 0.26 1.46
C LEU A 132 -4.40 0.51 2.54
N GLU A 133 -4.61 0.01 3.75
CA GLU A 133 -3.67 0.20 4.86
C GLU A 133 -2.50 -0.80 4.77
N ILE A 134 -1.29 -0.29 4.96
CA ILE A 134 -0.06 -1.05 5.16
C ILE A 134 0.03 -1.36 6.64
N PRO A 135 0.23 -2.61 7.08
CA PRO A 135 0.28 -2.89 8.50
C PRO A 135 1.54 -2.26 9.10
N ALA A 136 1.45 -1.88 10.37
CA ALA A 136 2.58 -1.29 11.09
C ALA A 136 3.83 -2.18 11.00
N ASN A 137 5.00 -1.54 11.04
CA ASN A 137 6.32 -2.21 10.99
C ASN A 137 6.61 -3.00 9.69
N HIS A 138 5.86 -2.74 8.61
CA HIS A 138 6.16 -3.30 7.29
C HIS A 138 6.91 -2.31 6.39
N VAL A 139 7.87 -2.84 5.63
CA VAL A 139 8.52 -2.14 4.52
C VAL A 139 7.76 -2.47 3.24
N LEU A 140 7.55 -1.47 2.39
CA LEU A 140 6.78 -1.62 1.17
C LEU A 140 7.68 -1.58 -0.07
N HIS A 141 7.49 -2.55 -0.95
CA HIS A 141 8.02 -2.65 -2.29
C HIS A 141 6.89 -2.57 -3.34
N THR A 142 7.24 -2.40 -4.61
CA THR A 142 6.31 -2.31 -5.74
C THR A 142 6.73 -3.30 -6.82
N LEU A 143 5.75 -3.93 -7.49
CA LEU A 143 5.95 -4.82 -8.65
C LEU A 143 5.37 -4.23 -9.93
#